data_AF-A0A9X2VB86-F1
#
_entry.id   AF-A0A9X2VB86-F1
#
_cell.length_a   1.000
_cell.length_b   1.000
_cell.length_c   1.000
_cell.angle_alpha   90.00
_cell.angle_beta   90.00
_cell.angle_gamma   90.00
#
_symmetry.space_group_name_H-M   'P 1'
#
loop_
_entity.id
_entity.type
_entity.pdbx_description
1 polymer ?
#
loop_
_entity_poly.entity_id
_entity_poly.type
_entity_poly.pdbx_seq_one_letter_code
_entity_poly.pdbx_strand_id
1 'polypeptide(L)'
;MFSPDDVDRIVEHMNDAHSEDLIRYAEAYGDVIEAKGARMTGIDAEGFDLEVEQEKATVPVRIDFDAPLDTVDEARAVLVEMAMAARDAAER
;
A
#
# COMPACT_ATOMS: atom_id res chain seq x y z
N MET A 1 -17.45 -2.01 7.60
CA MET A 1 -16.67 -1.95 8.86
C MET A 1 -15.47 -2.85 8.73
N PHE A 2 -14.27 -2.27 8.81
CA PHE A 2 -13.02 -3.02 8.88
C PHE A 2 -12.90 -3.63 10.28
N SER A 3 -12.95 -4.96 10.37
CA SER A 3 -12.58 -5.63 11.63
C SER A 3 -11.06 -5.71 11.71
N PRO A 4 -10.46 -5.73 12.91
CA PRO A 4 -9.02 -5.95 13.06
C PRO A 4 -8.56 -7.25 12.38
N ASP A 5 -9.37 -8.32 12.40
CA ASP A 5 -9.10 -9.57 11.67
C ASP A 5 -9.08 -9.38 10.14
N ASP A 6 -9.92 -8.50 9.59
CA ASP A 6 -9.94 -8.24 8.15
C ASP A 6 -8.70 -7.49 7.72
N VAL A 7 -8.30 -6.49 8.52
CA VAL A 7 -7.07 -5.70 8.32
C VAL A 7 -5.86 -6.62 8.29
N ASP A 8 -5.70 -7.47 9.31
CA ASP A 8 -4.54 -8.37 9.43
C ASP A 8 -4.46 -9.33 8.22
N ARG A 9 -5.59 -9.90 7.81
CA ARG A 9 -5.65 -10.76 6.62
C ARG A 9 -5.29 -10.04 5.32
N ILE A 10 -5.73 -8.79 5.15
CA ILE A 10 -5.37 -8.00 3.96
C ILE A 10 -3.87 -7.69 3.99
N VAL A 11 -3.36 -7.25 5.14
CA VAL A 11 -1.94 -6.95 5.34
C VAL A 11 -1.07 -8.17 5.03
N GLU A 12 -1.36 -9.32 5.62
CA GLU A 12 -0.62 -10.56 5.35
C GLU A 12 -0.69 -10.95 3.87
N HIS A 13 -1.88 -10.89 3.27
CA HIS A 13 -2.06 -11.23 1.86
C HIS A 13 -1.29 -10.29 0.92
N MET A 14 -1.33 -8.98 1.18
CA MET A 14 -0.60 -7.98 0.39
C MET A 14 0.91 -8.16 0.55
N ASN A 15 1.39 -8.42 1.77
CA ASN A 15 2.80 -8.67 2.03
C ASN A 15 3.31 -9.95 1.36
N ASP A 16 2.52 -11.03 1.32
CA ASP A 16 2.93 -12.33 0.78
C ASP A 16 2.75 -12.43 -0.75
N ALA A 17 1.62 -11.95 -1.28
CA ALA A 17 1.27 -12.08 -2.69
C ALA A 17 1.64 -10.84 -3.54
N HIS A 18 1.76 -9.66 -2.92
CA HIS A 18 1.85 -8.38 -3.61
C HIS A 18 2.96 -7.45 -3.09
N SER A 19 4.00 -8.01 -2.46
CA SER A 19 5.11 -7.22 -1.89
C SER A 19 5.80 -6.31 -2.91
N GLU A 20 5.84 -6.73 -4.19
CA GLU A 20 6.36 -5.90 -5.28
C GLU A 20 5.44 -4.71 -5.62
N ASP A 21 4.12 -4.88 -5.52
CA ASP A 21 3.16 -3.79 -5.73
C ASP A 21 3.25 -2.76 -4.60
N LEU A 22 3.55 -3.22 -3.37
CA LEU A 22 3.82 -2.32 -2.23
C LEU A 22 5.02 -1.40 -2.47
N ILE A 23 6.07 -1.90 -3.11
CA ILE A 23 7.24 -1.10 -3.49
C ILE A 23 6.80 -0.04 -4.49
N ARG A 24 6.03 -0.41 -5.52
CA ARG A 24 5.52 0.53 -6.53
C ARG A 24 4.64 1.61 -5.91
N TYR A 25 3.81 1.28 -4.92
CA TYR A 25 3.03 2.29 -4.21
C TYR A 25 3.92 3.30 -3.48
N ALA A 26 4.94 2.80 -2.77
CA ALA A 26 5.88 3.65 -2.08
C ALA A 26 6.64 4.58 -3.03
N GLU A 27 6.97 4.10 -4.23
CA GLU A 27 7.66 4.92 -5.23
C GLU A 27 6.74 5.94 -5.90
N ALA A 28 5.50 5.54 -6.24
CA ALA A 28 4.56 6.40 -6.96
C ALA A 28 3.84 7.41 -6.06
N TYR A 29 3.44 7.00 -4.85
CA TYR A 29 2.64 7.81 -3.92
C TYR A 29 3.41 8.22 -2.66
N GLY A 30 4.39 7.42 -2.25
CA GLY A 30 5.19 7.68 -1.05
C GLY A 30 6.37 8.64 -1.26
N ASP A 31 6.61 9.09 -2.50
CA ASP A 31 7.79 9.89 -2.88
C ASP A 31 9.12 9.22 -2.47
N VAL A 32 9.13 7.88 -2.35
CA VAL A 32 10.32 7.12 -1.99
C VAL A 32 11.05 6.69 -3.26
N ILE A 33 12.31 7.08 -3.39
CA ILE A 33 13.13 6.68 -4.54
C ILE A 33 14.01 5.50 -4.14
N GLU A 34 14.09 4.47 -5.00
CA GLU A 34 14.94 3.29 -4.79
C GLU A 34 14.54 2.46 -3.55
N ALA A 35 13.25 2.18 -3.41
CA ALA A 35 12.76 1.27 -2.38
C ALA A 35 13.27 -0.17 -2.63
N LYS A 36 13.99 -0.74 -1.65
CA LYS A 36 14.49 -2.13 -1.72
C LYS A 36 13.45 -3.16 -1.29
N GLY A 37 12.49 -2.74 -0.47
CA GLY A 37 11.40 -3.55 0.02
C GLY A 37 10.29 -2.66 0.56
N ALA A 38 9.07 -3.15 0.56
CA ALA A 38 7.95 -2.49 1.20
C ALA A 38 7.06 -3.53 1.87
N ARG A 39 6.56 -3.19 3.06
CA ARG A 39 5.64 -4.02 3.82
C ARG A 39 4.47 -3.18 4.29
N MET A 40 3.27 -3.68 4.11
CA MET A 40 2.06 -3.08 4.66
C MET A 40 2.02 -3.36 6.15
N THR A 41 1.75 -2.33 6.95
CA THR A 41 1.67 -2.43 8.42
C THR A 41 0.24 -2.25 8.90
N GLY A 42 -0.61 -1.57 8.13
CA GLY A 42 -2.02 -1.38 8.46
C GLY A 42 -2.82 -0.84 7.28
N ILE A 43 -4.13 -0.98 7.36
CA ILE A 43 -5.10 -0.34 6.46
C ILE A 43 -6.31 0.09 7.26
N ASP A 44 -6.83 1.26 6.92
CA ASP A 44 -8.02 1.86 7.48
C ASP A 44 -8.92 2.45 6.39
N ALA A 45 -10.04 3.03 6.79
CA ALA A 45 -11.00 3.61 5.86
C ALA A 45 -10.44 4.83 5.12
N GLU A 46 -9.49 5.55 5.71
CA GLU A 46 -8.95 6.79 5.17
C GLU A 46 -7.67 6.55 4.36
N GLY A 47 -6.95 5.45 4.61
CA GLY A 47 -5.71 5.13 3.93
C GLY A 47 -5.08 3.82 4.38
N PHE A 48 -3.81 3.63 4.03
CA PHE A 48 -3.01 2.51 4.50
C PHE A 48 -1.57 2.91 4.79
N ASP A 49 -0.96 2.20 5.73
CA ASP A 49 0.39 2.44 6.20
C ASP A 49 1.34 1.36 5.65
N LEU A 50 2.47 1.81 5.14
CA LEU A 50 3.56 1.02 4.58
C LEU A 50 4.86 1.32 5.32
N GLU A 51 5.67 0.31 5.56
CA GLU A 51 7.08 0.44 5.90
C GLU A 51 7.93 0.12 4.68
N VAL A 52 8.69 1.11 4.24
CA VAL A 52 9.50 1.01 3.02
C VAL A 52 10.96 0.94 3.41
N GLU A 53 11.60 -0.18 3.10
CA GLU A 53 13.01 -0.43 3.33
C GLU A 53 13.82 0.23 2.21
N GLN A 54 14.53 1.31 2.54
CA GLN A 54 15.51 1.93 1.65
C GLN A 54 16.92 1.47 2.02
N GLU A 55 17.90 1.78 1.16
CA GLU A 55 19.29 1.36 1.33
C GLU A 55 19.91 1.76 2.68
N LYS A 56 19.46 2.88 3.27
CA LYS A 56 20.03 3.44 4.51
C LYS A 56 19.10 3.39 5.72
N ALA A 57 17.79 3.21 5.52
CA ALA A 57 16.80 3.22 6.59
C ALA A 57 15.45 2.67 6.11
N THR A 58 14.64 2.19 7.04
CA THR A 58 13.22 1.92 6.81
C THR A 58 12.42 3.18 7.14
N VAL A 59 11.59 3.65 6.20
CA VAL A 59 10.74 4.81 6.38
C VAL A 59 9.27 4.39 6.41
N PRO A 60 8.48 4.84 7.39
CA PRO A 60 7.03 4.69 7.34
C PRO A 60 6.45 5.67 6.32
N VAL A 61 5.59 5.17 5.44
CA VAL A 61 4.87 5.90 4.41
C VAL A 61 3.39 5.64 4.62
N ARG A 62 2.60 6.70 4.76
CA ARG A 62 1.15 6.62 4.79
C ARG A 62 0.60 7.10 3.46
N ILE A 63 -0.29 6.32 2.86
CA ILE A 63 -0.96 6.66 1.63
C ILE A 63 -2.45 6.84 1.95
N ASP A 64 -2.93 8.06 1.83
CA ASP A 64 -4.34 8.38 2.03
C ASP A 64 -5.13 8.09 0.75
N PHE A 65 -6.34 7.54 0.91
CA PHE A 65 -7.29 7.35 -0.17
C PHE A 65 -7.98 8.66 -0.53
N ASP A 66 -8.37 8.80 -1.80
CA ASP A 66 -9.09 9.99 -2.29
C ASP A 66 -10.48 10.11 -1.65
N ALA A 67 -11.09 8.98 -1.31
CA ALA A 67 -12.37 8.90 -0.62
C ALA A 67 -12.32 7.86 0.51
N PRO A 68 -13.00 8.12 1.64
CA PRO A 68 -13.08 7.16 2.73
C PRO A 68 -13.86 5.92 2.30
N LEU A 69 -13.34 4.75 2.67
CA LEU A 69 -13.87 3.44 2.29
C LEU A 69 -14.69 2.86 3.44
N ASP A 70 -15.85 2.28 3.12
CA ASP A 70 -16.75 1.70 4.13
C ASP A 70 -16.55 0.18 4.27
N THR A 71 -16.07 -0.46 3.20
CA THR A 71 -15.95 -1.91 3.08
C THR A 71 -14.59 -2.40 2.57
N VAL A 72 -14.25 -3.64 2.92
CA VAL A 72 -13.03 -4.31 2.44
C VAL A 72 -13.04 -4.48 0.92
N ASP A 73 -14.20 -4.74 0.32
CA ASP A 73 -14.33 -4.86 -1.14
C ASP A 73 -13.95 -3.55 -1.85
N GLU A 74 -14.35 -2.39 -1.30
CA GLU A 74 -13.93 -1.08 -1.80
C GLU A 74 -12.42 -0.87 -1.63
N ALA A 75 -11.84 -1.21 -0.48
CA ALA A 75 -10.39 -1.17 -0.28
C ALA A 75 -9.63 -1.99 -1.32
N ARG A 76 -10.10 -3.22 -1.62
CA ARG A 76 -9.46 -4.04 -2.65
C ARG A 76 -9.55 -3.41 -4.03
N ALA A 77 -10.70 -2.85 -4.40
CA ALA A 77 -10.87 -2.18 -5.68
C ALA A 77 -9.92 -0.97 -5.80
N VAL A 78 -9.89 -0.10 -4.78
CA VAL A 78 -9.04 1.09 -4.76
C VAL A 78 -7.58 0.73 -4.78
N LEU A 79 -7.13 -0.25 -3.98
CA LEU A 79 -5.76 -0.75 -4.04
C LEU A 79 -5.41 -1.19 -5.46
N VAL A 80 -6.23 -2.03 -6.10
CA VAL A 80 -5.97 -2.48 -7.48
C VAL A 80 -5.84 -1.31 -8.45
N GLU A 81 -6.73 -0.32 -8.39
CA GLU A 81 -6.65 0.88 -9.25
C GLU A 81 -5.37 1.66 -9.00
N MET A 82 -5.02 1.88 -7.73
CA MET A 82 -3.77 2.55 -7.37
C MET A 82 -2.55 1.75 -7.85
N ALA A 83 -2.59 0.41 -7.85
CA ALA A 83 -1.48 -0.45 -8.24
C ALA A 83 -1.22 -0.31 -9.73
N MET A 84 -2.30 -0.32 -10.51
CA MET A 84 -2.25 -0.09 -11.95
C MET A 84 -1.72 1.31 -12.27
N ALA A 85 -2.16 2.33 -11.55
CA ALA A 85 -1.69 3.70 -11.73
C ALA A 85 -0.20 3.86 -11.33
N ALA A 86 0.24 3.24 -10.24
CA ALA A 86 1.65 3.23 -9.84
C ALA A 86 2.53 2.54 -10.88
N ARG A 87 2.05 1.43 -11.46
CA ARG A 87 2.74 0.74 -12.54
C ARG A 87 2.87 1.63 -13.79
N ASP A 88 1.80 2.32 -14.20
CA ASP A 88 1.85 3.26 -15.33
C ASP A 88 2.81 4.42 -15.07
N ALA A 89 2.89 4.92 -13.82
CA ALA A 89 3.80 5.99 -13.43
C ALA A 89 5.27 5.56 -13.45
N ALA A 90 5.58 4.33 -13.03
CA ALA A 90 6.95 3.79 -13.06
C ALA A 90 7.46 3.48 -14.49
N GLU A 91 6.55 3.29 -15.45
CA GLU A 91 6.87 3.03 -16.86
C GLU A 91 7.04 4.32 -17.70
N ARG A 92 6.91 5.52 -17.11
CA ARG A 92 7.10 6.82 -17.77
C ARG A 92 8.49 7.43 -17.54
#